data_AF-A0AAP7IF58-F1
#
_entry.id   AF-A0AAP7IF58-F1
#
_cell.length_a   1.000
_cell.length_b   1.000
_cell.length_c   1.000
_cell.angle_alpha   90.00
_cell.angle_beta   90.00
_cell.angle_gamma   90.00
#
_symmetry.space_group_name_H-M   'P 1'
#
loop_
_entity.id
_entity.type
_entity.pdbx_description
1 polymer ?
#
loop_
_entity_poly.entity_id
_entity_poly.type
_entity_poly.pdbx_seq_one_letter_code
_entity_poly.pdbx_strand_id
1 'polypeptide(L)'
;MSETLNISQKAHDRIKEIFDTTFDDEDFILTAIEEEQSNMLSVLTNERLRTEGFPEGATQENVSHKYHVKNNIDLDMWVEIHVVSLGLEGASDYDLEKQADDDIAVLGTIMENFQYVTLELEILESVEEWKSQNVVMTYSEVVHNIQAVISSTPYNFIQYMMIVNPYTIDEAIRQSFAEKEGVEIYNISDLKEGVDYAITLIQNDNVFRVADIAYKRIKDKEFDLAQYLDSQTFFKDIDLQNAVTIDVDILLEGN
;
A
#
# COMPACT_ATOMS: atom_id res chain seq x y z
N MET A 1 40.59 33.10 -4.93
CA MET A 1 42.06 32.97 -4.97
C MET A 1 42.35 31.76 -4.13
N SER A 2 42.69 30.62 -4.75
CA SER A 2 43.04 29.40 -4.01
C SER A 2 44.39 29.67 -3.34
N GLU A 3 44.43 29.58 -2.01
CA GLU A 3 45.70 29.37 -1.33
C GLU A 3 46.16 27.97 -1.74
N THR A 4 47.37 27.89 -2.28
CA THR A 4 47.94 26.60 -2.65
C THR A 4 48.16 25.81 -1.37
N LEU A 5 47.40 24.73 -1.18
CA LEU A 5 47.57 23.80 -0.06
C LEU A 5 49.05 23.44 0.09
N ASN A 6 49.55 23.49 1.31
CA ASN A 6 50.94 23.12 1.61
C ASN A 6 51.09 21.60 1.74
N ILE A 7 50.85 20.89 0.63
CA ILE A 7 50.97 19.43 0.50
C ILE A 7 51.73 19.07 -0.79
N SER A 8 52.29 17.86 -0.88
CA SER A 8 52.92 17.42 -2.11
C SER A 8 51.88 17.09 -3.20
N GLN A 9 52.29 17.19 -4.47
CA GLN A 9 51.45 16.76 -5.59
C GLN A 9 51.08 15.27 -5.50
N LYS A 10 51.99 14.43 -4.98
CA LYS A 10 51.76 12.99 -4.83
C LYS A 10 50.63 12.71 -3.84
N ALA A 11 50.66 13.35 -2.67
CA ALA A 11 49.61 13.20 -1.66
C ALA A 11 48.28 13.77 -2.18
N HIS A 12 48.31 14.92 -2.86
CA HIS A 12 47.14 15.51 -3.49
C HIS A 12 46.47 14.55 -4.48
N ASP A 13 47.23 14.00 -5.44
CA ASP A 13 46.70 13.09 -6.47
C ASP A 13 46.14 11.81 -5.86
N ARG A 14 46.75 11.31 -4.77
CA ARG A 14 46.26 10.13 -4.05
C ARG A 14 44.93 10.39 -3.35
N ILE A 15 44.80 11.49 -2.62
CA ILE A 15 43.54 11.88 -1.96
C ILE A 15 42.44 12.05 -3.02
N LYS A 16 42.77 12.69 -4.14
CA LYS A 16 41.86 12.87 -5.27
C LYS A 16 41.34 11.56 -5.83
N GLU A 17 42.22 10.58 -6.07
CA GLU A 17 41.87 9.23 -6.54
C GLU A 17 40.94 8.51 -5.55
N ILE A 18 41.16 8.68 -4.25
CA ILE A 18 40.31 8.09 -3.22
C ILE A 18 38.91 8.69 -3.26
N PHE A 19 38.77 10.02 -3.29
CA PHE A 19 37.45 10.65 -3.44
C PHE A 19 36.74 10.24 -4.72
N ASP A 20 37.47 10.15 -5.85
CA ASP A 20 36.92 9.66 -7.12
C ASP A 20 36.32 8.25 -6.95
N THR A 21 37.11 7.34 -6.36
CA THR A 21 36.69 5.96 -6.09
C THR A 21 35.52 5.88 -5.11
N THR A 22 35.52 6.72 -4.07
CA THR A 22 34.43 6.77 -3.09
C THR A 22 33.12 7.28 -3.71
N PHE A 23 33.17 8.27 -4.60
CA PHE A 23 31.99 8.74 -5.32
C PHE A 23 31.51 7.77 -6.41
N ASP A 24 32.41 6.97 -6.99
CA ASP A 24 32.05 5.88 -7.89
C ASP A 24 31.35 4.71 -7.16
N ASP A 25 31.59 4.54 -5.86
CA ASP A 25 30.91 3.57 -4.99
C ASP A 25 29.69 4.19 -4.28
N GLU A 26 28.60 4.39 -5.04
CA GLU A 26 27.35 4.96 -4.52
C GLU A 26 26.82 4.19 -3.30
N ASP A 27 26.92 2.86 -3.31
CA ASP A 27 26.38 1.97 -2.27
C ASP A 27 27.08 2.21 -0.93
N PHE A 28 28.40 2.46 -0.96
CA PHE A 28 29.18 2.78 0.23
C PHE A 28 28.69 4.07 0.92
N ILE A 29 28.46 5.13 0.14
CA ILE A 29 27.96 6.41 0.66
C ILE A 29 26.51 6.26 1.13
N LEU A 30 25.66 5.57 0.37
CA LEU A 30 24.25 5.37 0.72
C LEU A 30 24.09 4.57 2.01
N THR A 31 24.92 3.55 2.22
CA THR A 31 24.92 2.78 3.47
C THR A 31 25.20 3.68 4.68
N ALA A 32 26.18 4.59 4.57
CA ALA A 32 26.48 5.55 5.64
C ALA A 32 25.30 6.50 5.92
N ILE A 33 24.63 6.99 4.86
CA ILE A 33 23.44 7.84 5.01
C ILE A 33 22.28 7.08 5.64
N GLU A 34 22.09 5.80 5.29
CA GLU A 34 21.08 4.96 5.90
C GLU A 34 21.34 4.74 7.40
N GLU A 35 22.59 4.49 7.78
CA GLU A 35 22.96 4.28 9.18
C GLU A 35 22.80 5.56 10.02
N GLU A 36 23.17 6.72 9.49
CA GLU A 36 23.06 7.99 10.22
C GLU A 36 21.66 8.61 10.16
N GLN A 37 20.96 8.47 9.03
CA GLN A 37 19.75 9.23 8.67
C GLN A 37 18.69 8.37 7.95
N SER A 38 18.50 7.10 8.35
CA SER A 38 17.49 6.17 7.77
C SER A 38 16.12 6.81 7.50
N ASN A 39 15.61 7.62 8.44
CA ASN A 39 14.31 8.27 8.30
C ASN A 39 14.25 9.34 7.21
N MET A 40 15.38 9.96 6.87
CA MET A 40 15.43 11.00 5.83
C MET A 40 15.14 10.39 4.45
N LEU A 41 15.79 9.27 4.13
CA LEU A 41 15.60 8.61 2.83
C LEU A 41 14.16 8.11 2.68
N SER A 42 13.58 7.51 3.73
CA SER A 42 12.18 7.08 3.67
C SER A 42 11.20 8.22 3.46
N VAL A 43 11.39 9.36 4.14
CA VAL A 43 10.57 10.56 3.92
C VAL A 43 10.73 11.09 2.50
N LEU A 44 11.97 11.17 1.99
CA LEU A 44 12.23 11.65 0.63
C LEU A 44 11.60 10.75 -0.44
N THR A 45 11.72 9.43 -0.28
CA THR A 45 11.09 8.48 -1.21
C THR A 45 9.59 8.62 -1.18
N ASN A 46 8.96 8.59 -0.01
CA ASN A 46 7.50 8.66 0.09
C ASN A 46 6.94 9.97 -0.47
N GLU A 47 7.61 11.10 -0.24
CA GLU A 47 7.23 12.39 -0.82
C GLU A 47 7.36 12.40 -2.36
N ARG A 48 8.41 11.76 -2.88
CA ARG A 48 8.59 11.61 -4.34
C ARG A 48 7.50 10.75 -4.95
N LEU A 49 7.21 9.59 -4.37
CA LEU A 49 6.14 8.69 -4.80
C LEU A 49 4.78 9.42 -4.87
N ARG A 50 4.47 10.21 -3.84
CA ARG A 50 3.25 11.04 -3.82
C ARG A 50 3.22 12.05 -4.96
N THR A 51 4.34 12.69 -5.26
CA THR A 51 4.46 13.68 -6.35
C THR A 51 4.31 13.03 -7.73
N GLU A 52 4.76 11.79 -7.88
CA GLU A 52 4.61 11.00 -9.12
C GLU A 52 3.23 10.33 -9.26
N GLY A 53 2.35 10.48 -8.27
CA GLY A 53 0.97 10.00 -8.35
C GLY A 53 0.76 8.55 -7.91
N PHE A 54 1.72 7.98 -7.17
CA PHE A 54 1.54 6.69 -6.54
C PHE A 54 0.44 6.76 -5.44
N PRO A 55 -0.32 5.67 -5.20
CA PRO A 55 -1.34 5.62 -4.16
C PRO A 55 -0.77 5.71 -2.74
N GLU A 56 -1.59 6.02 -1.73
CA GLU A 56 -1.19 6.13 -0.31
C GLU A 56 -0.59 4.83 0.28
N GLY A 57 -0.85 3.69 -0.35
CA GLY A 57 -0.25 2.41 0.02
C GLY A 57 1.17 2.16 -0.54
N ALA A 58 1.65 3.02 -1.44
CA ALA A 58 2.99 2.92 -2.00
C ALA A 58 4.00 3.60 -1.06
N THR A 59 5.02 2.86 -0.68
CA THR A 59 6.07 3.30 0.25
C THR A 59 7.43 2.87 -0.27
N GLN A 60 8.50 3.41 0.32
CA GLN A 60 9.87 2.98 0.06
C GLN A 60 10.04 1.44 0.14
N GLU A 61 9.30 0.75 1.01
CA GLU A 61 9.44 -0.69 1.23
C GLU A 61 8.84 -1.55 0.11
N ASN A 62 7.90 -1.00 -0.66
CA ASN A 62 7.15 -1.77 -1.65
C ASN A 62 7.18 -1.17 -3.06
N VAL A 63 7.95 -0.12 -3.27
CA VAL A 63 8.26 0.44 -4.59
C VAL A 63 9.75 0.27 -4.87
N SER A 64 10.06 -0.25 -6.05
CA SER A 64 11.39 -0.39 -6.60
C SER A 64 11.97 0.99 -6.93
N HIS A 65 13.07 1.34 -6.26
CA HIS A 65 13.73 2.62 -6.41
C HIS A 65 15.25 2.45 -6.25
N LYS A 66 16.00 3.43 -6.76
CA LYS A 66 17.44 3.53 -6.58
C LYS A 66 17.81 4.98 -6.27
N TYR A 67 18.75 5.16 -5.33
CA TYR A 67 19.39 6.44 -5.12
C TYR A 67 20.69 6.55 -5.90
N HIS A 68 20.98 7.76 -6.35
CA HIS A 68 22.24 8.14 -6.97
C HIS A 68 22.89 9.25 -6.16
N VAL A 69 24.19 9.13 -5.97
CA VAL A 69 25.00 10.11 -5.24
C VAL A 69 25.81 10.89 -6.25
N LYS A 70 25.59 12.20 -6.30
CA LYS A 70 26.27 13.07 -7.25
C LYS A 70 27.11 14.11 -6.54
N ASN A 71 28.40 14.12 -6.88
CA ASN A 71 29.32 15.19 -6.50
C ASN A 71 29.05 16.47 -7.34
N ASN A 72 28.88 17.61 -6.67
CA ASN A 72 28.62 18.90 -7.34
C ASN A 72 29.83 19.85 -7.38
N ILE A 73 30.99 19.43 -6.87
CA ILE A 73 32.22 20.23 -6.88
C ILE A 73 33.38 19.42 -7.45
N ASP A 74 34.42 20.11 -7.92
CA ASP A 74 35.61 19.42 -8.44
C ASP A 74 36.33 18.65 -7.33
N LEU A 75 36.92 17.50 -7.66
CA LEU A 75 37.65 16.67 -6.68
C LEU A 75 38.84 17.41 -6.05
N ASP A 76 39.43 18.38 -6.73
CA ASP A 76 40.49 19.23 -6.15
C ASP A 76 39.98 20.04 -4.95
N MET A 77 38.70 20.46 -4.98
CA MET A 77 38.04 21.12 -3.85
C MET A 77 37.80 20.13 -2.70
N TRP A 78 37.49 18.86 -2.99
CA TRP A 78 37.37 17.83 -1.96
C TRP A 78 38.70 17.56 -1.25
N VAL A 79 39.81 17.55 -1.98
CA VAL A 79 41.16 17.48 -1.38
C VAL A 79 41.40 18.66 -0.43
N GLU A 80 41.05 19.88 -0.85
CA GLU A 80 41.17 21.08 -0.01
C GLU A 80 40.32 20.96 1.26
N ILE A 81 39.05 20.60 1.11
CA ILE A 81 38.13 20.42 2.24
C ILE A 81 38.67 19.37 3.22
N HIS A 82 39.13 18.21 2.73
CA HIS A 82 39.63 17.12 3.56
C HIS A 82 40.89 17.50 4.35
N VAL A 83 41.84 18.16 3.69
CA VAL A 83 43.10 18.59 4.33
C VAL A 83 42.83 19.68 5.37
N VAL A 84 41.95 20.63 5.05
CA VAL A 84 41.60 21.74 5.95
C VAL A 84 40.74 21.26 7.13
N SER A 85 39.72 20.42 6.89
CA SER A 85 38.82 19.92 7.94
C SER A 85 39.55 19.07 8.98
N LEU A 86 40.54 18.28 8.55
CA LEU A 86 41.35 17.44 9.42
C LEU A 86 42.59 18.15 9.98
N GLY A 87 42.84 19.42 9.60
CA GLY A 87 43.99 20.20 10.07
C GLY A 87 45.34 19.63 9.64
N LEU A 88 45.41 19.06 8.44
CA LEU A 88 46.58 18.35 7.90
C LEU A 88 47.50 19.25 7.06
N GLU A 89 47.31 20.58 7.07
CA GLU A 89 48.19 21.49 6.36
C GLU A 89 49.65 21.38 6.86
N GLY A 90 50.58 21.13 5.93
CA GLY A 90 51.99 20.92 6.27
C GLY A 90 52.28 19.59 6.99
N ALA A 91 51.30 18.67 7.06
CA ALA A 91 51.54 17.30 7.49
C ALA A 91 52.44 16.55 6.49
N SER A 92 53.02 15.43 6.94
CA SER A 92 53.82 14.60 6.04
C SER A 92 52.92 13.89 5.02
N ASP A 93 53.46 13.57 3.84
CA ASP A 93 52.75 12.76 2.83
C ASP A 93 52.22 11.45 3.43
N TYR A 94 52.96 10.85 4.36
CA TYR A 94 52.54 9.62 5.04
C TYR A 94 51.29 9.82 5.90
N ASP A 95 51.21 10.93 6.64
CA ASP A 95 50.07 11.22 7.49
C ASP A 95 48.82 11.58 6.67
N LEU A 96 49.02 12.31 5.56
CA LEU A 96 47.96 12.63 4.59
C LEU A 96 47.40 11.36 3.93
N GLU A 97 48.27 10.51 3.38
CA GLU A 97 47.87 9.26 2.74
C GLU A 97 47.17 8.33 3.74
N LYS A 98 47.65 8.27 5.00
CA LYS A 98 47.02 7.46 6.05
C LYS A 98 45.58 7.90 6.38
N GLN A 99 45.31 9.20 6.42
CA GLN A 99 43.94 9.70 6.67
C GLN A 99 43.05 9.50 5.45
N ALA A 100 43.60 9.65 4.25
CA ALA A 100 42.88 9.40 3.02
C ALA A 100 42.53 7.92 2.85
N ASP A 101 43.45 7.01 3.20
CA ASP A 101 43.22 5.56 3.15
C ASP A 101 42.31 5.07 4.31
N ASP A 102 41.87 5.96 5.22
CA ASP A 102 40.85 5.66 6.22
C ASP A 102 39.47 6.01 5.66
N ASP A 103 38.75 5.00 5.17
CA ASP A 103 37.44 5.16 4.54
C ASP A 103 36.43 5.93 5.44
N ILE A 104 36.56 5.82 6.77
CA ILE A 104 35.71 6.54 7.72
C ILE A 104 36.03 8.04 7.72
N ALA A 105 37.31 8.42 7.60
CA ALA A 105 37.71 9.83 7.56
C ALA A 105 37.26 10.50 6.25
N VAL A 106 37.33 9.77 5.14
CA VAL A 106 36.83 10.23 3.83
C VAL A 106 35.30 10.37 3.87
N LEU A 107 34.58 9.35 4.33
CA LEU A 107 33.13 9.43 4.49
C LEU A 107 32.71 10.56 5.43
N GLY A 108 33.38 10.72 6.57
CA GLY A 108 33.13 11.80 7.51
C GLY A 108 33.26 13.16 6.85
N THR A 109 34.27 13.33 5.99
CA THR A 109 34.44 14.57 5.21
C THR A 109 33.27 14.80 4.25
N ILE A 110 32.79 13.76 3.57
CA ILE A 110 31.63 13.85 2.65
C ILE A 110 30.36 14.19 3.43
N MET A 111 30.10 13.53 4.56
CA MET A 111 28.90 13.74 5.39
C MET A 111 28.89 15.13 6.03
N GLU A 112 30.02 15.61 6.54
CA GLU A 112 30.13 16.97 7.10
C GLU A 112 29.92 18.07 6.06
N ASN A 113 30.16 17.75 4.78
CA ASN A 113 30.06 18.68 3.65
C ASN A 113 28.96 18.27 2.66
N PHE A 114 27.91 17.59 3.16
CA PHE A 114 26.85 17.01 2.35
C PHE A 114 26.10 18.01 1.46
N GLN A 115 26.18 19.30 1.77
CA GLN A 115 25.66 20.39 0.93
C GLN A 115 26.24 20.43 -0.49
N TYR A 116 27.40 19.80 -0.72
CA TYR A 116 28.02 19.66 -2.05
C TYR A 116 27.67 18.34 -2.75
N VAL A 117 26.85 17.51 -2.11
CA VAL A 117 26.36 16.24 -2.64
C VAL A 117 24.88 16.39 -2.98
N THR A 118 24.46 15.78 -4.07
CA THR A 118 23.04 15.64 -4.40
C THR A 118 22.65 14.17 -4.38
N LEU A 119 21.54 13.90 -3.70
CA LEU A 119 20.84 12.62 -3.79
C LEU A 119 19.75 12.73 -4.85
N GLU A 120 19.91 12.00 -5.93
CA GLU A 120 18.87 11.83 -6.95
C GLU A 120 18.15 10.50 -6.70
N LEU A 121 16.81 10.53 -6.72
CA LEU A 121 15.98 9.33 -6.55
C LEU A 121 15.38 8.94 -7.91
N GLU A 122 15.70 7.74 -8.36
CA GLU A 122 15.12 7.10 -9.54
C GLU A 122 14.07 6.08 -9.09
N ILE A 123 12.82 6.25 -9.56
CA ILE A 123 11.78 5.24 -9.39
C ILE A 123 11.86 4.28 -10.59
N LEU A 124 12.05 2.99 -10.31
CA LEU A 124 12.36 1.97 -11.31
C LEU A 124 11.14 1.27 -11.88
N GLU A 125 9.95 1.56 -11.35
CA GLU A 125 8.68 1.01 -11.81
C GLU A 125 7.62 2.11 -12.01
N SER A 126 6.70 1.89 -12.93
CA SER A 126 5.58 2.80 -13.17
C SER A 126 4.45 2.60 -12.15
N VAL A 127 3.58 3.61 -12.02
CA VAL A 127 2.37 3.52 -11.18
C VAL A 127 1.48 2.34 -11.61
N GLU A 128 1.35 2.10 -12.91
CA GLU A 128 0.57 1.01 -13.48
C GLU A 128 1.18 -0.36 -13.17
N GLU A 129 2.50 -0.51 -13.31
CA GLU A 129 3.22 -1.73 -12.94
C GLU A 129 3.05 -2.02 -11.45
N TRP A 130 3.25 -1.01 -10.60
CA TRP A 130 3.10 -1.15 -9.16
C TRP A 130 1.68 -1.56 -8.78
N LYS A 131 0.64 -0.92 -9.33
CA LYS A 131 -0.77 -1.27 -9.10
C LYS A 131 -1.12 -2.69 -9.56
N SER A 132 -0.49 -3.16 -10.64
CA SER A 132 -0.73 -4.52 -11.14
C SER A 132 -0.14 -5.60 -10.21
N GLN A 133 0.91 -5.26 -9.46
CA GLN A 133 1.61 -6.17 -8.54
C GLN A 133 1.12 -6.03 -7.10
N ASN A 134 0.70 -4.82 -6.73
CA ASN A 134 0.17 -4.45 -5.44
C ASN A 134 -1.31 -4.15 -5.62
N VAL A 135 -2.14 -5.17 -5.38
CA VAL A 135 -3.61 -5.07 -5.39
C VAL A 135 -4.04 -4.08 -4.30
N VAL A 136 -3.98 -2.79 -4.61
CA VAL A 136 -4.51 -1.71 -3.78
C VAL A 136 -5.87 -1.37 -4.34
N MET A 137 -6.82 -2.25 -4.04
CA MET A 137 -8.20 -1.86 -4.11
C MET A 137 -8.45 -0.93 -2.92
N THR A 138 -8.75 0.33 -3.18
CA THR A 138 -9.06 1.29 -2.14
C THR A 138 -10.31 0.83 -1.38
N TYR A 139 -10.44 1.25 -0.11
CA TYR A 139 -11.65 0.95 0.66
C TYR A 139 -12.92 1.42 -0.06
N SER A 140 -12.85 2.59 -0.71
CA SER A 140 -13.97 3.13 -1.50
C SER A 140 -14.36 2.21 -2.67
N GLU A 141 -13.39 1.60 -3.35
CA GLU A 141 -13.67 0.64 -4.42
C GLU A 141 -14.28 -0.65 -3.87
N VAL A 142 -13.82 -1.14 -2.72
CA VAL A 142 -14.42 -2.30 -2.04
C VAL A 142 -15.88 -2.03 -1.68
N VAL A 143 -16.16 -0.89 -1.06
CA VAL A 143 -17.54 -0.46 -0.73
C VAL A 143 -18.41 -0.42 -1.99
N HIS A 144 -17.92 0.23 -3.05
CA HIS A 144 -18.66 0.37 -4.30
C HIS A 144 -19.01 -0.99 -4.91
N ASN A 145 -18.07 -1.93 -4.96
CA ASN A 145 -18.30 -3.25 -5.51
C ASN A 145 -19.27 -4.08 -4.67
N ILE A 146 -19.17 -4.03 -3.33
CA ILE A 146 -20.12 -4.71 -2.44
C ILE A 146 -21.54 -4.16 -2.66
N GLN A 147 -21.70 -2.83 -2.70
CA GLN A 147 -22.99 -2.20 -2.98
C GLN A 147 -23.54 -2.62 -4.36
N ALA A 148 -22.69 -2.68 -5.38
CA ALA A 148 -23.07 -3.13 -6.71
C ALA A 148 -23.61 -4.58 -6.68
N VAL A 149 -22.87 -5.51 -6.07
CA VAL A 149 -23.27 -6.93 -5.98
C VAL A 149 -24.56 -7.12 -5.19
N ILE A 150 -24.72 -6.43 -4.06
CA ILE A 150 -25.95 -6.49 -3.26
C ILE A 150 -27.14 -5.97 -4.09
N SER A 151 -26.95 -4.91 -4.86
CA SER A 151 -28.00 -4.32 -5.70
C SER A 151 -28.35 -5.21 -6.91
N SER A 152 -27.37 -5.91 -7.49
CA SER A 152 -27.54 -6.69 -8.72
C SER A 152 -27.92 -8.14 -8.49
N THR A 153 -27.75 -8.68 -7.28
CA THR A 153 -27.83 -10.13 -7.04
C THR A 153 -28.86 -10.56 -5.97
N PRO A 154 -30.12 -10.11 -6.02
CA PRO A 154 -31.14 -10.56 -5.07
C PRO A 154 -31.30 -12.07 -5.04
N TYR A 155 -31.34 -12.69 -6.22
CA TYR A 155 -31.67 -14.11 -6.34
C TYR A 155 -30.66 -15.02 -5.61
N ASN A 156 -29.35 -14.79 -5.76
CA ASN A 156 -28.34 -15.66 -5.14
C ASN A 156 -28.32 -15.50 -3.62
N PHE A 157 -28.49 -14.29 -3.10
CA PHE A 157 -28.58 -14.07 -1.66
C PHE A 157 -29.88 -14.68 -1.08
N ILE A 158 -31.01 -14.56 -1.78
CA ILE A 158 -32.27 -15.22 -1.39
C ILE A 158 -32.09 -16.74 -1.35
N GLN A 159 -31.49 -17.33 -2.39
CA GLN A 159 -31.21 -18.77 -2.44
C GLN A 159 -30.30 -19.21 -1.29
N TYR A 160 -29.26 -18.44 -0.97
CA TYR A 160 -28.43 -18.68 0.21
C TYR A 160 -29.28 -18.67 1.48
N MET A 161 -30.06 -17.61 1.73
CA MET A 161 -30.90 -17.47 2.92
C MET A 161 -31.93 -18.60 3.04
N MET A 162 -32.54 -19.04 1.94
CA MET A 162 -33.46 -20.19 1.93
C MET A 162 -32.79 -21.50 2.36
N ILE A 163 -31.50 -21.67 2.08
CA ILE A 163 -30.73 -22.87 2.45
C ILE A 163 -30.29 -22.80 3.92
N VAL A 164 -29.71 -21.68 4.36
CA VAL A 164 -29.13 -21.57 5.72
C VAL A 164 -30.14 -21.16 6.80
N ASN A 165 -31.20 -20.45 6.44
CA ASN A 165 -32.26 -20.04 7.37
C ASN A 165 -33.64 -20.26 6.73
N PRO A 166 -34.10 -21.52 6.60
CA PRO A 166 -35.42 -21.81 6.07
C PRO A 166 -36.48 -21.26 7.02
N TYR A 167 -36.99 -20.07 6.71
CA TYR A 167 -38.11 -19.46 7.43
C TYR A 167 -39.33 -20.35 7.25
N THR A 168 -39.57 -21.18 8.26
CA THR A 168 -40.75 -22.03 8.37
C THR A 168 -41.76 -21.35 9.27
N ILE A 169 -42.93 -21.06 8.71
CA ILE A 169 -44.11 -20.61 9.43
C ILE A 169 -44.75 -21.87 10.03
N ASP A 170 -44.99 -21.84 11.34
CA ASP A 170 -45.65 -22.93 12.04
C ASP A 170 -46.98 -23.32 11.35
N GLU A 171 -47.20 -24.62 11.19
CA GLU A 171 -48.36 -25.15 10.48
C GLU A 171 -49.69 -24.72 11.11
N ALA A 172 -49.77 -24.63 12.44
CA ALA A 172 -50.98 -24.21 13.13
C ALA A 172 -51.28 -22.73 12.86
N ILE A 173 -50.25 -21.88 12.73
CA ILE A 173 -50.41 -20.47 12.34
C ILE A 173 -50.92 -20.37 10.90
N ARG A 174 -50.36 -21.16 9.98
CA ARG A 174 -50.81 -21.18 8.57
C ARG A 174 -52.27 -21.63 8.44
N GLN A 175 -52.65 -22.72 9.10
CA GLN A 175 -54.02 -23.22 9.09
C GLN A 175 -54.99 -22.21 9.71
N SER A 176 -54.65 -21.63 10.86
CA SER A 176 -55.49 -20.63 11.51
C SER A 176 -55.69 -19.37 10.66
N PHE A 177 -54.66 -18.92 9.94
CA PHE A 177 -54.79 -17.77 9.04
C PHE A 177 -55.60 -18.10 7.80
N ALA A 178 -55.38 -19.27 7.19
CA ALA A 178 -56.13 -19.73 6.04
C ALA A 178 -57.63 -19.90 6.33
N GLU A 179 -57.97 -20.43 7.51
CA GLU A 179 -59.36 -20.53 7.97
C GLU A 179 -60.00 -19.16 8.21
N LYS A 180 -59.23 -18.16 8.65
CA LYS A 180 -59.73 -16.84 9.03
C LYS A 180 -59.88 -15.89 7.84
N GLU A 181 -58.90 -15.87 6.95
CA GLU A 181 -58.80 -14.92 5.85
C GLU A 181 -59.15 -15.55 4.48
N GLY A 182 -59.33 -16.88 4.42
CA GLY A 182 -59.65 -17.59 3.18
C GLY A 182 -58.47 -17.70 2.21
N VAL A 183 -57.24 -17.54 2.72
CA VAL A 183 -56.01 -17.41 1.93
C VAL A 183 -54.94 -18.36 2.46
N GLU A 184 -54.36 -19.19 1.59
CA GLU A 184 -53.27 -20.09 1.97
C GLU A 184 -51.92 -19.35 2.02
N ILE A 185 -51.18 -19.49 3.12
CA ILE A 185 -49.82 -18.94 3.28
C ILE A 185 -48.80 -20.06 3.11
N TYR A 186 -47.73 -19.81 2.35
CA TYR A 186 -46.65 -20.77 2.11
C TYR A 186 -45.36 -20.35 2.84
N ASN A 187 -44.49 -21.32 3.16
CA ASN A 187 -43.14 -20.99 3.62
C ASN A 187 -42.34 -20.35 2.48
N ILE A 188 -41.36 -19.53 2.83
CA ILE A 188 -40.41 -19.01 1.83
C ILE A 188 -39.63 -20.17 1.17
N SER A 189 -39.39 -21.27 1.89
CA SER A 189 -38.80 -22.50 1.31
C SER A 189 -39.69 -23.18 0.28
N ASP A 190 -41.00 -22.89 0.29
CA ASP A 190 -42.03 -23.58 -0.49
C ASP A 190 -42.50 -22.73 -1.68
N LEU A 191 -41.70 -21.75 -2.15
CA LEU A 191 -41.99 -20.94 -3.35
C LEU A 191 -42.47 -21.85 -4.49
N LYS A 192 -43.77 -21.83 -4.77
CA LYS A 192 -44.41 -22.62 -5.83
C LYS A 192 -44.56 -21.78 -7.09
N GLU A 193 -44.54 -22.43 -8.24
CA GLU A 193 -45.06 -21.83 -9.47
C GLU A 193 -46.54 -21.45 -9.27
N GLY A 194 -46.90 -20.20 -9.58
CA GLY A 194 -48.29 -19.72 -9.57
C GLY A 194 -48.73 -18.89 -8.35
N VAL A 195 -47.82 -18.54 -7.44
CA VAL A 195 -48.06 -17.51 -6.41
C VAL A 195 -47.17 -16.32 -6.72
N ASP A 196 -47.77 -15.13 -6.83
CA ASP A 196 -47.01 -13.90 -7.07
C ASP A 196 -46.41 -13.40 -5.75
N TYR A 197 -45.10 -13.15 -5.75
CA TYR A 197 -44.38 -12.56 -4.62
C TYR A 197 -43.66 -11.30 -5.11
N ALA A 198 -43.68 -10.25 -4.30
CA ALA A 198 -42.78 -9.13 -4.46
C ALA A 198 -41.68 -9.24 -3.40
N ILE A 199 -40.44 -9.45 -3.85
CA ILE A 199 -39.28 -9.49 -2.97
C ILE A 199 -38.55 -8.16 -3.11
N THR A 200 -38.39 -7.47 -1.98
CA THR A 200 -37.65 -6.22 -1.90
C THR A 200 -36.42 -6.42 -1.04
N LEU A 201 -35.27 -6.02 -1.56
CA LEU A 201 -34.05 -5.93 -0.76
C LEU A 201 -33.96 -4.55 -0.12
N ILE A 202 -33.74 -4.55 1.18
CA ILE A 202 -33.45 -3.34 1.95
C ILE A 202 -31.99 -3.39 2.37
N GLN A 203 -31.21 -2.46 1.83
CA GLN A 203 -29.83 -2.23 2.27
C GLN A 203 -29.85 -1.44 3.58
N ASN A 204 -29.00 -1.84 4.52
CA ASN A 204 -28.82 -1.15 5.80
C ASN A 204 -27.45 -0.47 5.87
N ASP A 205 -27.27 0.38 6.87
CA ASP A 205 -25.99 1.07 7.13
C ASP A 205 -24.84 0.12 7.48
N ASN A 206 -25.12 -1.16 7.74
CA ASN A 206 -24.11 -2.16 8.08
C ASN A 206 -23.30 -2.66 6.88
N VAL A 207 -23.62 -2.26 5.64
CA VAL A 207 -22.81 -2.59 4.45
C VAL A 207 -21.34 -2.18 4.63
N PHE A 208 -21.07 -1.07 5.30
CA PHE A 208 -19.70 -0.63 5.61
C PHE A 208 -18.93 -1.63 6.49
N ARG A 209 -19.61 -2.35 7.39
CA ARG A 209 -18.97 -3.39 8.21
C ARG A 209 -18.56 -4.60 7.39
N VAL A 210 -19.36 -4.97 6.39
CA VAL A 210 -18.99 -6.02 5.42
C VAL A 210 -17.82 -5.55 4.57
N ALA A 211 -17.80 -4.27 4.18
CA ALA A 211 -16.66 -3.68 3.47
C ALA A 211 -15.38 -3.67 4.30
N ASP A 212 -15.44 -3.39 5.61
CA ASP A 212 -14.29 -3.47 6.51
C ASP A 212 -13.71 -4.90 6.55
N ILE A 213 -14.59 -5.90 6.64
CA ILE A 213 -14.19 -7.31 6.62
C ILE A 213 -13.55 -7.67 5.28
N ALA A 214 -14.22 -7.35 4.16
CA ALA A 214 -13.74 -7.63 2.82
C ALA A 214 -12.37 -6.98 2.57
N TYR A 215 -12.23 -5.70 2.91
CA TYR A 215 -10.99 -4.94 2.76
C TYR A 215 -9.85 -5.59 3.54
N LYS A 216 -10.11 -6.03 4.78
CA LYS A 216 -9.12 -6.75 5.58
C LYS A 216 -8.71 -8.08 4.93
N ARG A 217 -9.68 -8.88 4.47
CA ARG A 217 -9.41 -10.18 3.82
C ARG A 217 -8.59 -10.04 2.53
N ILE A 218 -8.87 -9.01 1.74
CA ILE A 218 -8.12 -8.69 0.51
C ILE A 218 -6.69 -8.28 0.86
N LYS A 219 -6.53 -7.41 1.87
CA LYS A 219 -5.21 -6.98 2.36
C LYS A 219 -4.39 -8.15 2.90
N ASP A 220 -5.03 -9.07 3.62
CA ASP A 220 -4.42 -10.27 4.18
C ASP A 220 -4.20 -11.37 3.11
N LYS A 221 -4.56 -11.10 1.83
CA LYS A 221 -4.47 -12.03 0.69
C LYS A 221 -5.22 -13.34 0.90
N GLU A 222 -6.26 -13.33 1.74
CA GLU A 222 -7.14 -14.49 1.94
C GLU A 222 -8.01 -14.74 0.71
N PHE A 223 -8.43 -13.66 0.04
CA PHE A 223 -9.24 -13.67 -1.18
C PHE A 223 -8.85 -12.54 -2.13
N ASP A 224 -9.01 -12.74 -3.44
CA ASP A 224 -9.29 -11.64 -4.37
C ASP A 224 -10.74 -11.14 -4.14
N LEU A 225 -11.01 -9.84 -4.32
CA LEU A 225 -12.38 -9.31 -4.20
C LEU A 225 -13.38 -10.11 -5.03
N ALA A 226 -13.09 -10.42 -6.29
CA ALA A 226 -14.02 -11.13 -7.16
C ALA A 226 -14.35 -12.53 -6.59
N GLN A 227 -13.32 -13.22 -6.08
CA GLN A 227 -13.50 -14.52 -5.44
C GLN A 227 -14.30 -14.41 -4.14
N TYR A 228 -14.07 -13.36 -3.36
CA TYR A 228 -14.82 -13.12 -2.13
C TYR A 228 -16.30 -12.87 -2.42
N LEU A 229 -16.61 -11.96 -3.34
CA LEU A 229 -17.99 -11.58 -3.69
C LEU A 229 -18.83 -12.75 -4.23
N ASP A 230 -18.20 -13.71 -4.90
CA ASP A 230 -18.86 -14.93 -5.40
C ASP A 230 -18.92 -16.07 -4.37
N SER A 231 -18.34 -15.87 -3.17
CA SER A 231 -18.22 -16.93 -2.16
C SER A 231 -19.41 -17.02 -1.21
N GLN A 232 -19.62 -18.21 -0.63
CA GLN A 232 -20.54 -18.35 0.51
C GLN A 232 -20.08 -17.58 1.75
N THR A 233 -18.79 -17.31 1.87
CA THR A 233 -18.22 -16.50 2.98
C THR A 233 -18.79 -15.08 2.92
N PHE A 234 -18.90 -14.48 1.75
CA PHE A 234 -19.48 -13.16 1.60
C PHE A 234 -20.95 -13.12 2.02
N PHE A 235 -21.77 -14.08 1.58
CA PHE A 235 -23.17 -14.14 2.00
C PHE A 235 -23.33 -14.36 3.50
N LYS A 236 -22.46 -15.17 4.10
CA LYS A 236 -22.40 -15.36 5.56
C LYS A 236 -22.03 -14.07 6.28
N ASP A 237 -21.05 -13.33 5.78
CA ASP A 237 -20.63 -12.06 6.37
C ASP A 237 -21.75 -11.00 6.24
N ILE A 238 -22.49 -10.96 5.12
CA ILE A 238 -23.68 -10.12 4.96
C ILE A 238 -24.73 -10.44 6.03
N ASP A 239 -25.05 -11.73 6.21
CA ASP A 239 -26.04 -12.20 7.18
C ASP A 239 -25.61 -11.86 8.61
N LEU A 240 -24.39 -12.21 9.00
CA LEU A 240 -23.84 -11.93 10.33
C LEU A 240 -23.82 -10.44 10.68
N GLN A 241 -23.63 -9.56 9.68
CA GLN A 241 -23.62 -8.12 9.90
C GLN A 241 -25.00 -7.47 9.74
N ASN A 242 -26.05 -8.22 9.38
CA ASN A 242 -27.37 -7.67 9.02
C ASN A 242 -27.26 -6.54 7.98
N ALA A 243 -26.38 -6.72 6.98
CA ALA A 243 -26.14 -5.71 5.95
C ALA A 243 -27.28 -5.62 4.93
N VAL A 244 -28.04 -6.69 4.79
CA VAL A 244 -29.20 -6.78 3.90
C VAL A 244 -30.37 -7.37 4.67
N THR A 245 -31.55 -6.77 4.50
CA THR A 245 -32.83 -7.31 4.93
C THR A 245 -33.65 -7.64 3.69
N ILE A 246 -34.39 -8.76 3.74
CA ILE A 246 -35.26 -9.20 2.66
C ILE A 246 -36.69 -9.03 3.16
N ASP A 247 -37.44 -8.16 2.50
CA ASP A 247 -38.87 -8.05 2.66
C ASP A 247 -39.55 -8.87 1.58
N VAL A 248 -40.49 -9.73 1.99
CA VAL A 248 -41.26 -10.58 1.07
C VAL A 248 -42.73 -10.23 1.24
N ASP A 249 -43.29 -9.59 0.23
CA ASP A 249 -44.72 -9.31 0.12
C ASP A 249 -45.38 -10.42 -0.68
N ILE A 250 -46.38 -11.07 -0.09
CA ILE A 250 -47.20 -12.07 -0.79
C ILE A 250 -48.31 -11.32 -1.53
N LEU A 251 -48.35 -11.43 -2.85
CA LEU A 251 -49.40 -10.84 -3.66
C LEU A 251 -50.57 -11.82 -3.71
N LEU A 252 -51.61 -11.50 -2.94
CA LEU A 252 -52.85 -12.26 -2.93
C LEU A 252 -53.67 -11.83 -4.15
N GLU A 253 -53.76 -12.69 -5.17
CA GLU A 253 -54.77 -12.50 -6.22
C GLU A 253 -56.16 -12.57 -5.56
N GLY A 254 -56.85 -11.43 -5.51
CA GLY A 254 -58.24 -11.37 -5.09
C GLY A 254 -59.14 -12.01 -6.15
N ASN A 255 -59.99 -12.94 -5.71
CA ASN A 255 -61.11 -13.46 -6.51
C ASN A 255 -62.01 -12.33 -7.06
#